data_AF-D2BE53-F1
#
_entry.id   AF-D2BE53-F1
#
_cell.length_a   1.000
_cell.length_b   1.000
_cell.length_c   1.000
_cell.angle_alpha   90.00
_cell.angle_beta   90.00
_cell.angle_gamma   90.00
#
_symmetry.space_group_name_H-M   'P 1'
#
loop_
_entity.id
_entity.type
_entity.pdbx_description
1 polymer ?
#
loop_
_entity_poly.entity_id
_entity_poly.type
_entity_poly.pdbx_seq_one_letter_code
_entity_poly.pdbx_strand_id
1 'polypeptide(L)'
;MVIYDGYEVDPQALRQRATAFTAAGTTLEDAKGRLKAALAAGGSPWGDDQYGKRFEKGYEPLMQAILQKLDESVEALHEIKRGLDVMATRYEEADRQSTVRP
;
A
#
# COMPACT_ATOMS: atom_id res chain seq x y z
N MET A 1 -40.63 -23.17 4.15
CA MET A 1 -39.95 -22.20 3.28
C MET A 1 -38.85 -21.57 4.11
N VAL A 2 -37.61 -22.04 3.95
CA VAL A 2 -36.46 -21.51 4.69
C VAL A 2 -35.89 -20.38 3.84
N ILE A 3 -36.07 -19.15 4.30
CA ILE A 3 -35.41 -17.99 3.72
C ILE A 3 -33.98 -18.05 4.27
N TYR A 4 -33.02 -18.41 3.42
CA TYR A 4 -31.62 -18.20 3.73
C TYR A 4 -31.39 -16.70 3.69
N ASP A 5 -31.35 -16.08 4.86
CA ASP A 5 -30.79 -14.73 5.04
C ASP A 5 -29.27 -14.86 4.91
N GLY A 6 -28.82 -15.20 3.70
CA GLY A 6 -27.42 -15.36 3.38
C GLY A 6 -26.77 -13.98 3.39
N TYR A 7 -25.61 -13.85 4.05
CA TYR A 7 -24.77 -12.67 3.94
C TYR A 7 -24.45 -12.40 2.46
N GLU A 8 -25.24 -11.54 1.82
CA GLU A 8 -25.02 -11.11 0.44
C GLU A 8 -23.88 -10.09 0.47
N VAL A 9 -22.76 -10.46 -0.15
CA VAL A 9 -21.63 -9.55 -0.28
C VAL A 9 -21.86 -8.70 -1.51
N ASP A 10 -21.97 -7.39 -1.32
CA ASP A 10 -22.00 -6.42 -2.41
C ASP A 10 -20.59 -6.25 -3.00
N PRO A 11 -20.30 -6.82 -4.20
CA PRO A 11 -18.97 -6.76 -4.80
C PRO A 11 -18.62 -5.34 -5.24
N GLN A 12 -19.62 -4.53 -5.60
CA GLN A 12 -19.42 -3.14 -6.00
C GLN A 12 -18.99 -2.30 -4.79
N ALA A 13 -19.66 -2.46 -3.65
CA ALA A 13 -19.25 -1.81 -2.41
C ALA A 13 -17.85 -2.25 -1.97
N LEU A 14 -17.48 -3.52 -2.18
CA LEU A 14 -16.14 -4.01 -1.89
C LEU A 14 -15.08 -3.32 -2.76
N ARG A 15 -15.29 -3.23 -4.08
CA ARG A 15 -14.42 -2.50 -5.02
C ARG A 15 -14.31 -1.01 -4.67
N GLN A 16 -15.44 -0.37 -4.34
CA GLN A 16 -15.45 1.04 -3.93
C GLN A 16 -14.60 1.26 -2.67
N ARG A 17 -14.76 0.43 -1.64
CA ARG A 17 -13.94 0.53 -0.41
C ARG A 17 -12.47 0.23 -0.67
N ALA A 18 -12.16 -0.68 -1.59
CA ALA A 18 -10.79 -1.00 -1.98
C ALA A 18 -10.02 0.22 -2.53
N THR A 19 -10.72 1.20 -3.13
CA THR A 19 -10.08 2.44 -3.63
C THR A 19 -9.41 3.27 -2.52
N ALA A 20 -9.88 3.18 -1.28
CA ALA A 20 -9.28 3.87 -0.15
C ALA A 20 -7.84 3.42 0.11
N PHE A 21 -7.51 2.15 -0.14
CA PHE A 21 -6.14 1.63 -0.04
C PHE A 21 -5.24 2.15 -1.16
N THR A 22 -5.79 2.39 -2.35
CA THR A 22 -5.05 3.07 -3.43
C THR A 22 -4.73 4.50 -3.03
N ALA A 23 -5.71 5.25 -2.52
CA ALA A 23 -5.50 6.62 -2.07
C ALA A 23 -4.48 6.72 -0.92
N ALA A 24 -4.53 5.77 0.03
CA ALA A 24 -3.55 5.67 1.10
C ALA A 24 -2.13 5.37 0.56
N GLY A 25 -2.00 4.45 -0.40
CA GLY A 25 -0.75 4.13 -1.06
C GLY A 25 -0.13 5.33 -1.76
N THR A 26 -0.93 6.05 -2.56
CA THR A 26 -0.50 7.29 -3.24
C THR A 26 -0.06 8.36 -2.24
N THR A 27 -0.83 8.57 -1.17
CA THR A 27 -0.47 9.55 -0.13
C THR A 27 0.87 9.22 0.53
N LEU A 28 1.14 7.94 0.78
CA LEU A 28 2.39 7.49 1.37
C LEU A 28 3.56 7.63 0.39
N GLU A 29 3.33 7.32 -0.88
CA GLU A 29 4.32 7.51 -1.95
C GLU A 29 4.72 8.98 -2.12
N ASP A 30 3.75 9.89 -2.12
CA ASP A 30 3.98 11.33 -2.16
C ASP A 30 4.78 11.82 -0.95
N ALA A 31 4.41 11.36 0.25
CA ALA A 31 5.13 11.72 1.48
C ALA A 31 6.59 11.23 1.46
N LYS A 32 6.82 9.99 1.01
CA LYS A 32 8.16 9.44 0.77
C LYS A 32 8.94 10.26 -0.25
N GLY A 33 8.31 10.65 -1.36
CA GLY A 33 8.92 11.50 -2.38
C GLY A 33 9.38 12.85 -1.81
N ARG A 34 8.54 13.49 -1.01
CA ARG A 34 8.87 14.75 -0.31
C ARG A 34 10.01 14.59 0.68
N LEU A 35 10.00 13.50 1.46
CA LEU A 35 11.10 13.17 2.37
C LEU A 35 12.42 13.01 1.60
N LYS A 36 12.44 12.20 0.54
CA LYS A 36 13.63 11.97 -0.29
C LYS A 36 14.16 13.27 -0.90
N ALA A 37 13.27 14.13 -1.40
CA ALA A 37 13.64 15.42 -1.97
C ALA A 37 14.25 16.37 -0.92
N ALA A 38 13.64 16.45 0.28
CA ALA A 38 14.15 17.28 1.36
C ALA A 38 15.55 16.84 1.81
N LEU A 39 15.80 15.53 1.86
CA LEU A 39 17.09 14.96 2.20
C LEU A 39 18.15 15.24 1.14
N ALA A 40 17.81 15.05 -0.14
CA ALA A 40 18.73 15.33 -1.24
C ALA A 40 19.11 16.82 -1.33
N ALA A 41 18.17 17.74 -1.02
CA ALA A 41 18.42 19.17 -1.03
C ALA A 41 19.39 19.63 0.08
N GLY A 42 19.50 18.88 1.18
CA GLY A 42 20.37 19.20 2.31
C GLY A 42 21.84 18.85 2.12
N GLY A 43 22.19 18.04 1.11
CA GLY A 43 23.54 17.48 0.94
C GLY A 43 24.00 16.67 2.17
N SER A 44 25.32 16.52 2.33
CA SER A 44 25.94 15.94 3.53
C SER A 44 26.38 17.07 4.49
N PRO A 45 25.50 17.57 5.39
CA PRO A 45 25.79 18.71 6.28
C PRO A 45 26.79 18.41 7.39
N TRP A 46 27.21 17.15 7.53
CA TRP A 46 28.06 16.67 8.64
C TRP A 46 29.57 16.88 8.40
N GLY A 47 29.97 17.42 7.24
CA GLY A 47 31.37 17.75 6.94
C GLY A 47 32.26 16.54 6.61
N ASP A 48 33.43 16.81 6.06
CA ASP A 48 34.38 15.78 5.58
C ASP A 48 35.39 15.30 6.64
N ASP A 49 35.27 15.77 7.88
CA ASP A 49 36.15 15.35 8.97
C ASP A 49 35.83 13.93 9.46
N GLN A 50 36.66 13.42 10.39
CA GLN A 50 36.49 12.07 10.92
C GLN A 50 35.14 11.85 11.64
N TYR A 51 34.53 12.90 12.17
CA TYR A 51 33.25 12.84 12.88
C TYR A 51 32.11 12.81 11.86
N GLY A 52 32.18 13.64 10.82
CA GLY A 52 31.24 13.67 9.71
C GLY A 52 31.18 12.35 8.96
N LYS A 53 32.34 11.77 8.61
CA LYS A 53 32.41 10.44 7.99
C LYS A 53 31.88 9.32 8.88
N ARG A 54 32.04 9.44 10.21
CA ARG A 54 31.52 8.46 11.16
C ARG A 54 30.00 8.55 11.28
N PHE A 55 29.45 9.75 11.22
CA PHE A 55 28.01 9.98 11.18
C PHE A 55 27.40 9.42 9.89
N GLU A 56 27.98 9.77 8.74
CA GLU A 56 27.54 9.33 7.41
C GLU A 56 27.41 7.81 7.31
N LYS A 57 28.42 7.07 7.82
CA LYS A 57 28.43 5.60 7.82
C LYS A 57 27.22 4.96 8.50
N GLY A 58 26.64 5.61 9.51
CA GLY A 58 25.44 5.12 10.18
C GLY A 58 24.16 5.70 9.59
N TYR A 59 24.21 6.97 9.20
CA TYR A 59 23.06 7.72 8.71
C TYR A 59 22.56 7.19 7.36
N GLU A 60 23.45 7.05 6.38
CA GLU A 60 23.06 6.70 5.00
C GLU A 60 22.36 5.32 4.94
N PRO A 61 22.90 4.24 5.54
CA PRO A 61 22.22 2.94 5.51
C PRO A 61 20.88 2.94 6.24
N LEU A 62 20.79 3.67 7.37
CA LEU A 62 19.54 3.79 8.12
C LEU A 62 18.48 4.52 7.27
N MET A 63 18.87 5.59 6.58
CA MET A 63 17.96 6.35 5.73
C MET A 63 17.47 5.50 4.54
N GLN A 64 18.38 4.78 3.87
CA GLN A 64 18.01 3.86 2.79
C GLN A 64 17.05 2.77 3.27
N ALA A 65 17.29 2.22 4.47
CA ALA A 65 16.40 1.24 5.07
C ALA A 65 15.00 1.82 5.35
N ILE A 66 14.90 3.06 5.84
CA ILE A 66 13.61 3.73 6.07
C ILE A 66 12.85 3.92 4.74
N LEU A 67 13.52 4.43 3.71
CA LEU A 67 12.91 4.63 2.39
C LEU A 67 12.41 3.31 1.79
N GLN A 68 13.20 2.24 1.90
CA GLN A 68 12.80 0.89 1.47
C GLN A 68 11.57 0.38 2.23
N LYS A 69 11.46 0.64 3.54
CA LYS A 69 10.28 0.24 4.33
C LYS A 69 9.02 1.03 3.95
N LEU A 70 9.17 2.27 3.52
CA LEU A 70 8.06 3.04 2.96
C LEU A 70 7.61 2.45 1.62
N ASP A 71 8.54 2.00 0.77
CA ASP A 71 8.20 1.30 -0.49
C ASP A 71 7.43 0.00 -0.22
N GLU A 72 7.91 -0.84 0.69
CA GLU A 72 7.23 -2.07 1.10
C GLU A 72 5.82 -1.80 1.63
N SER A 73 5.64 -0.68 2.35
CA SER A 73 4.33 -0.29 2.91
C SER A 73 3.35 0.18 1.81
N VAL A 74 3.83 0.91 0.81
CA VAL A 74 3.01 1.29 -0.36
C VAL A 74 2.57 0.04 -1.12
N GLU A 75 3.48 -0.90 -1.34
CA GLU A 75 3.19 -2.16 -2.02
C GLU A 75 2.13 -2.98 -1.26
N ALA A 76 2.26 -3.10 0.07
CA ALA A 76 1.29 -3.79 0.90
C ALA A 76 -0.14 -3.18 0.78
N LEU A 77 -0.26 -1.86 0.70
CA LEU A 77 -1.55 -1.19 0.48
C LEU A 77 -2.14 -1.54 -0.89
N HIS A 78 -1.31 -1.61 -1.93
CA HIS A 78 -1.75 -2.05 -3.26
C HIS A 78 -2.12 -3.54 -3.29
N GLU A 79 -1.45 -4.39 -2.52
CA GLU A 79 -1.80 -5.81 -2.38
C GLU A 79 -3.17 -6.00 -1.72
N ILE A 80 -3.48 -5.22 -0.66
CA ILE A 80 -4.80 -5.26 -0.03
C ILE A 80 -5.90 -4.92 -1.05
N LYS A 81 -5.71 -3.85 -1.83
CA LYS A 81 -6.64 -3.47 -2.90
C LYS A 81 -6.85 -4.61 -3.91
N ARG A 82 -5.75 -5.19 -4.41
CA ARG A 82 -5.80 -6.36 -5.32
C ARG A 82 -6.56 -7.53 -4.72
N GLY A 83 -6.33 -7.84 -3.44
CA GLY A 83 -7.04 -8.90 -2.72
C GLY A 83 -8.54 -8.65 -2.67
N LEU A 84 -8.96 -7.42 -2.36
CA LEU A 84 -10.38 -7.03 -2.34
C LEU A 84 -11.03 -7.10 -3.73
N ASP A 85 -10.33 -6.67 -4.78
CA ASP A 85 -10.80 -6.79 -6.17
C ASP A 85 -10.97 -8.25 -6.61
N VAL A 86 -10.04 -9.13 -6.23
CA VAL A 86 -10.14 -10.57 -6.46
C VAL A 86 -11.34 -11.16 -5.72
N MET A 87 -11.56 -10.77 -4.46
CA MET A 87 -12.72 -11.23 -3.69
C MET A 87 -14.04 -10.79 -4.32
N ALA A 88 -14.16 -9.53 -4.73
CA ALA A 88 -15.35 -9.03 -5.43
C ALA A 88 -15.65 -9.85 -6.69
N THR A 89 -14.62 -10.10 -7.50
CA THR A 89 -14.73 -10.90 -8.72
C THR A 89 -15.18 -12.34 -8.44
N ARG A 90 -14.71 -12.95 -7.33
CA ARG A 90 -15.12 -14.29 -6.91
C ARG A 90 -16.58 -14.34 -6.46
N TYR A 91 -17.07 -13.32 -5.76
CA TYR A 91 -18.48 -13.22 -5.39
C TYR A 91 -19.38 -13.07 -6.63
N GLU A 92 -19.02 -12.21 -7.59
CA GLU A 92 -19.75 -12.03 -8.86
C GLU A 92 -19.82 -13.32 -9.68
N GLU A 93 -18.77 -14.16 -9.65
CA GLU A 93 -18.74 -15.46 -10.33
C GLU A 93 -19.59 -16.50 -9.58
N ALA A 94 -19.49 -16.57 -8.25
CA ALA A 94 -20.27 -17.51 -7.44
C ALA A 94 -21.79 -17.27 -7.59
N ASP A 95 -22.20 -16.00 -7.62
CA ASP A 95 -23.60 -15.63 -7.78
C ASP A 95 -24.15 -15.96 -9.18
N ARG A 96 -23.34 -15.71 -10.23
CA ARG A 96 -23.66 -16.14 -11.60
C ARG A 96 -23.81 -17.67 -11.69
N GLN A 97 -22.92 -18.44 -11.08
CA GLN A 97 -23.01 -19.90 -11.08
C GLN A 97 -24.23 -20.43 -10.30
N SER A 98 -24.60 -19.76 -9.20
CA SER A 98 -25.80 -20.10 -8.42
C SER A 98 -27.10 -19.86 -9.20
N THR A 99 -27.14 -18.78 -9.99
CA THR A 99 -28.31 -18.39 -10.79
C THR A 99 -28.52 -19.26 -12.04
N VAL A 100 -27.51 -20.02 -12.48
CA VAL A 100 -27.57 -20.89 -13.69
C VAL A 100 -28.11 -22.30 -13.38
N ARG A 101 -28.69 -22.56 -12.21
CA ARG A 101 -29.24 -23.90 -11.90
C ARG A 101 -30.54 -24.19 -12.68
N PRO A 102 -30.62 -25.29 -13.48
CA PRO A 102 -31.83 -25.71 -14.19
C PRO A 102 -32.93 -26.26 -13.28
#